data_AF-A0A5P8ATI3-F1
#
_entry.id   AF-A0A5P8ATI3-F1
#
_cell.length_a   1.000
_cell.length_b   1.000
_cell.length_c   1.000
_cell.angle_alpha   90.00
_cell.angle_beta   90.00
_cell.angle_gamma   90.00
#
_symmetry.space_group_name_H-M   'P 1'
#
loop_
_entity.id
_entity.type
_entity.pdbx_description
1 polymer ?
#
loop_
_entity_poly.entity_id
_entity_poly.type
_entity_poly.pdbx_seq_one_letter_code
_entity_poly.pdbx_strand_id
1 'polypeptide(L)'
;MINNVIILIMISLVLVDCNSDYLDVIKRDDSKQVDIVLKKGKDISFSSIGVDRISSQDNAKIKLLKEELNGDEKSSLGFLEKALKESRLGEIGNVITHTEKKFGDFLLYLGVVKLREILVPIMQTLAAKREVETALLNYNGAKKSEFEKKLKEEENLYLNMLKLDANSDSFDTMYNSLVKNSNAYKFMYLKSVIGP
;
A
#
# COMPACT_ATOMS: atom_id res chain seq x y z
N MET A 1 44.39 -28.60 -11.19
CA MET A 1 44.05 -28.41 -12.62
C MET A 1 42.54 -28.56 -12.94
N ILE A 2 41.63 -28.37 -11.97
CA ILE A 2 40.18 -28.60 -12.18
C ILE A 2 39.40 -27.27 -12.41
N ASN A 3 39.93 -26.12 -11.96
CA ASN A 3 39.24 -24.83 -12.10
C ASN A 3 39.11 -24.30 -13.53
N ASN A 4 40.02 -24.65 -14.46
CA ASN A 4 39.96 -24.11 -15.82
C ASN A 4 38.89 -24.81 -16.70
N VAL A 5 38.49 -26.03 -16.35
CA VAL A 5 37.48 -26.79 -17.11
C VAL A 5 36.06 -26.30 -16.80
N ILE A 6 35.79 -25.93 -15.54
CA ILE A 6 34.47 -25.42 -15.12
C ILE A 6 34.18 -24.05 -15.75
N ILE A 7 35.20 -23.18 -15.87
CA ILE A 7 35.06 -21.86 -16.51
C ILE A 7 34.75 -21.99 -18.01
N LEU A 8 35.38 -22.95 -18.71
CA LEU A 8 35.11 -23.18 -20.13
C LEU A 8 33.69 -23.69 -20.39
N ILE A 9 33.14 -24.54 -19.52
CA ILE A 9 31.76 -25.04 -19.64
C ILE A 9 30.73 -23.91 -19.44
N MET A 10 30.99 -22.98 -18.53
CA MET A 10 30.10 -21.81 -18.31
C MET A 10 30.10 -20.85 -19.50
N ILE A 11 31.24 -20.65 -20.17
CA ILE A 11 31.33 -19.79 -21.36
C ILE A 11 30.60 -20.43 -22.56
N SER A 12 30.66 -21.75 -22.72
CA SER A 12 29.93 -22.45 -23.79
C SER A 12 28.41 -22.39 -23.62
N LEU A 13 27.89 -22.37 -22.38
CA LEU A 13 26.45 -22.25 -22.12
C LEU A 13 25.91 -20.84 -22.37
N VAL A 14 26.75 -19.80 -22.20
CA VAL A 14 26.36 -18.40 -22.46
C VAL A 14 26.33 -18.08 -23.96
N LEU A 15 27.08 -18.81 -24.79
CA LEU A 15 27.16 -18.56 -26.23
C LEU A 15 26.06 -19.26 -27.06
N VAL A 16 25.19 -20.08 -26.45
CA VAL A 16 24.06 -20.72 -27.15
C VAL A 16 22.84 -19.80 -27.26
N ASP A 17 22.76 -18.72 -26.47
CA ASP A 17 21.62 -17.78 -26.49
C ASP A 17 21.89 -16.47 -27.25
N CYS A 18 22.92 -16.41 -28.10
CA CYS A 18 23.15 -15.28 -28.99
C CYS A 18 23.44 -15.72 -30.43
N ASN A 19 22.37 -15.97 -31.17
CA ASN A 19 22.23 -15.83 -32.62
C ASN A 19 20.71 -15.69 -32.86
N SER A 20 20.17 -14.66 -33.51
CA SER A 20 20.57 -14.11 -34.80
C SER A 20 19.96 -12.72 -34.97
N ASP A 21 20.79 -11.75 -35.36
CA ASP A 21 20.36 -10.50 -35.98
C ASP A 21 19.61 -10.78 -37.30
N TYR A 22 18.66 -9.92 -37.69
CA TYR A 22 18.80 -9.07 -38.89
C TYR A 22 17.67 -8.04 -39.03
N LEU A 23 18.09 -6.81 -39.31
CA LEU A 23 17.31 -5.63 -39.68
C LEU A 23 16.54 -5.82 -40.99
N ASP A 24 15.38 -5.16 -41.14
CA ASP A 24 15.18 -4.33 -42.34
C ASP A 24 14.17 -3.19 -42.14
N VAL A 25 14.56 -2.01 -42.61
CA VAL A 25 13.79 -0.76 -42.64
C VAL A 25 13.37 -0.54 -44.10
N ILE A 26 12.08 -0.67 -44.43
CA ILE A 26 11.50 -0.09 -45.65
C ILE A 26 10.13 0.53 -45.36
N LYS A 27 10.00 1.80 -45.76
CA LYS A 27 8.81 2.67 -45.74
C LYS A 27 7.87 2.38 -46.93
N ARG A 28 6.60 2.78 -46.78
CA ARG A 28 5.59 3.27 -47.78
C ARG A 28 4.41 2.35 -48.16
N ASP A 29 3.24 2.87 -47.80
CA ASP A 29 1.98 3.09 -48.54
C ASP A 29 1.21 1.98 -49.29
N ASP A 30 -0.10 2.05 -49.00
CA ASP A 30 -1.28 1.86 -49.85
C ASP A 30 -1.65 0.50 -50.48
N SER A 31 -2.73 -0.02 -49.90
CA SER A 31 -3.88 -0.62 -50.57
C SER A 31 -3.80 -2.09 -51.04
N LYS A 32 -4.95 -2.75 -50.79
CA LYS A 32 -5.47 -4.00 -51.35
C LYS A 32 -5.21 -5.29 -50.56
N GLN A 33 -6.34 -5.79 -50.05
CA GLN A 33 -6.59 -7.13 -49.53
C GLN A 33 -6.11 -8.21 -50.50
N VAL A 34 -5.73 -9.39 -49.98
CA VAL A 34 -6.22 -10.72 -50.41
C VAL A 34 -5.55 -11.85 -49.59
N ASP A 35 -6.42 -12.66 -49.00
CA ASP A 35 -6.37 -14.08 -48.59
C ASP A 35 -5.24 -14.61 -47.70
N ILE A 36 -5.57 -14.82 -46.41
CA ILE A 36 -4.92 -15.85 -45.58
C ILE A 36 -5.90 -17.01 -45.40
N VAL A 37 -5.53 -18.11 -46.06
CA VAL A 37 -6.10 -19.45 -45.95
C VAL A 37 -5.97 -19.97 -44.51
N LEU A 38 -7.12 -20.32 -43.92
CA LEU A 38 -7.24 -21.07 -42.67
C LEU A 38 -6.51 -22.44 -42.77
N LYS A 39 -5.49 -22.64 -41.95
CA LYS A 39 -5.10 -23.97 -41.44
C LYS A 39 -4.99 -23.95 -39.92
N LYS A 40 -5.94 -24.67 -39.31
CA LYS A 40 -6.10 -25.02 -37.89
C LYS A 40 -4.78 -25.24 -37.14
N GLY A 41 -4.61 -24.55 -36.01
CA GLY A 41 -3.53 -24.76 -35.06
C GLY A 41 -3.73 -24.02 -33.74
N LYS A 42 -4.65 -24.54 -32.90
CA LYS A 42 -4.76 -24.40 -31.43
C LYS A 42 -4.47 -23.00 -30.84
N ASP A 43 -5.54 -22.25 -30.62
CA ASP A 43 -5.55 -21.08 -29.75
C ASP A 43 -4.99 -21.44 -28.36
N ILE A 44 -3.85 -20.86 -27.98
CA ILE A 44 -3.45 -20.83 -26.58
C ILE A 44 -4.25 -19.71 -25.94
N SER A 45 -5.44 -20.06 -25.47
CA SER A 45 -6.16 -19.27 -24.47
C SER A 45 -5.28 -19.17 -23.23
N PHE A 46 -4.73 -17.99 -22.96
CA PHE A 46 -4.35 -17.65 -21.59
C PHE A 46 -5.64 -17.61 -20.78
N SER A 47 -5.92 -18.71 -20.10
CA SER A 47 -7.16 -18.89 -19.36
C SER A 47 -7.27 -17.79 -18.29
N SER A 48 -8.31 -16.97 -18.38
CA SER A 48 -8.80 -16.05 -17.31
C SER A 48 -8.86 -16.72 -15.93
N ILE A 49 -9.01 -18.05 -15.93
CA ILE A 49 -8.96 -18.96 -14.80
C ILE A 49 -7.72 -18.73 -13.89
N GLY A 50 -6.56 -18.34 -14.42
CA GLY A 50 -5.35 -18.13 -13.62
C GLY A 50 -5.35 -16.84 -12.78
N VAL A 51 -5.82 -15.74 -13.36
CA VAL A 51 -5.85 -14.41 -12.70
C VAL A 51 -6.97 -14.34 -11.66
N ASP A 52 -8.13 -14.92 -12.00
CA ASP A 52 -9.29 -14.94 -11.11
C ASP A 52 -9.04 -15.79 -9.86
N ARG A 53 -8.29 -16.90 -9.98
CA ARG A 53 -7.92 -17.75 -8.84
C ARG A 53 -6.93 -17.08 -7.89
N ILE A 54 -5.96 -16.32 -8.42
CA ILE A 54 -4.95 -15.62 -7.61
C ILE A 54 -5.61 -14.50 -6.79
N SER A 55 -6.45 -13.67 -7.43
CA SER A 55 -7.18 -12.61 -6.73
C SER A 55 -8.12 -13.16 -5.65
N SER A 56 -8.77 -14.31 -5.90
CA SER A 56 -9.63 -14.99 -4.93
C SER A 56 -8.84 -15.49 -3.71
N GLN A 57 -7.65 -16.08 -3.93
CA GLN A 57 -6.81 -16.58 -2.84
C GLN A 57 -6.22 -15.45 -1.99
N ASP A 58 -5.80 -14.36 -2.62
CA ASP A 58 -5.22 -13.20 -1.93
C ASP A 58 -6.28 -12.50 -1.07
N ASN A 59 -7.51 -12.35 -1.58
CA ASN A 59 -8.63 -11.82 -0.79
C ASN A 59 -8.93 -12.69 0.45
N ALA A 60 -8.85 -14.02 0.33
CA ALA A 60 -9.05 -14.93 1.46
C ALA A 60 -7.94 -14.79 2.52
N LYS A 61 -6.67 -14.67 2.10
CA LYS A 61 -5.55 -14.43 3.00
C LYS A 61 -5.67 -13.07 3.72
N ILE A 62 -6.04 -12.01 3.00
CA ILE A 62 -6.27 -10.68 3.60
C ILE A 62 -7.40 -10.76 4.64
N LYS A 63 -8.48 -11.50 4.35
CA LYS A 63 -9.58 -11.71 5.29
C LYS A 63 -9.10 -12.40 6.58
N LEU A 64 -8.32 -13.49 6.46
CA LEU A 64 -7.74 -14.20 7.60
C LEU A 64 -6.82 -13.30 8.42
N LEU A 65 -5.93 -12.54 7.77
CA LEU A 65 -5.06 -11.55 8.43
C LEU A 65 -5.88 -10.54 9.25
N LYS A 66 -6.98 -10.01 8.67
CA LYS A 66 -7.88 -9.09 9.37
C LYS A 66 -8.65 -9.76 10.52
N GLU A 67 -8.94 -11.06 10.43
CA GLU A 67 -9.65 -11.81 11.48
C GLU A 67 -8.77 -12.07 12.71
N GLU A 68 -7.47 -12.27 12.53
CA GLU A 68 -6.49 -12.42 13.62
C GLU A 68 -6.30 -11.17 14.49
N LEU A 69 -6.79 -10.02 14.05
CA LEU A 69 -6.70 -8.76 14.79
C LEU A 69 -7.79 -8.65 15.86
N ASN A 70 -7.44 -8.13 17.02
CA ASN A 70 -8.37 -7.76 18.08
C ASN A 70 -9.13 -6.46 17.73
N GLY A 71 -10.04 -6.02 18.61
CA GLY A 71 -10.88 -4.84 18.38
C GLY A 71 -10.08 -3.55 18.13
N ASP A 72 -9.11 -3.24 18.98
CA ASP A 72 -8.31 -2.02 18.88
C ASP A 72 -7.38 -2.04 17.65
N GLU A 73 -6.82 -3.21 17.35
CA GLU A 73 -6.03 -3.45 16.14
C GLU A 73 -6.90 -3.23 14.88
N LYS A 74 -8.13 -3.74 14.86
CA LYS A 74 -9.09 -3.53 13.75
C LYS A 74 -9.45 -2.06 13.57
N SER A 75 -9.70 -1.34 14.66
CA SER A 75 -9.96 0.11 14.61
C SER A 75 -8.77 0.88 14.05
N SER A 76 -7.56 0.51 14.46
CA SER A 76 -6.32 1.14 14.00
C SER A 76 -6.03 0.83 12.54
N LEU A 77 -6.32 -0.40 12.09
CA LEU A 77 -6.24 -0.79 10.68
C LEU A 77 -7.25 0.01 9.85
N GLY A 78 -8.48 0.19 10.33
CA GLY A 78 -9.47 1.03 9.65
C GLY A 78 -9.02 2.48 9.52
N PHE A 79 -8.34 3.02 10.54
CA PHE A 79 -7.77 4.37 10.48
C PHE A 79 -6.61 4.48 9.47
N LEU A 80 -5.73 3.49 9.43
CA LEU A 80 -4.65 3.42 8.43
C LEU A 80 -5.22 3.30 7.01
N GLU A 81 -6.20 2.42 6.81
CA GLU A 81 -6.89 2.22 5.54
C GLU A 81 -7.50 3.54 5.04
N LYS A 82 -8.17 4.27 5.94
CA LYS A 82 -8.71 5.61 5.68
C LYS A 82 -7.62 6.60 5.25
N ALA A 83 -6.48 6.62 5.94
CA ALA A 83 -5.37 7.52 5.62
C ALA A 83 -4.82 7.30 4.21
N LEU A 84 -4.63 6.03 3.82
CA LEU A 84 -3.95 5.67 2.58
C LEU A 84 -4.87 5.75 1.34
N LYS A 85 -6.17 5.49 1.49
CA LYS A 85 -7.12 5.38 0.36
C LYS A 85 -7.92 6.66 0.08
N GLU A 86 -8.14 7.51 1.08
CA GLU A 86 -8.89 8.75 0.86
C GLU A 86 -8.00 9.80 0.21
N SER A 87 -8.44 10.37 -0.91
CA SER A 87 -7.87 11.64 -1.41
C SER A 87 -8.36 12.79 -0.54
N ARG A 88 -7.49 13.77 -0.31
CA ARG A 88 -7.76 14.89 0.60
C ARG A 88 -7.62 16.22 -0.12
N LEU A 89 -8.51 17.15 0.21
CA LEU A 89 -8.48 18.50 -0.33
C LEU A 89 -7.19 19.21 0.08
N GLY A 90 -6.49 19.80 -0.90
CA GLY A 90 -5.20 20.45 -0.68
C GLY A 90 -3.99 19.53 -0.79
N GLU A 91 -4.16 18.27 -1.17
CA GLU A 91 -3.04 17.43 -1.61
C GLU A 91 -2.38 18.05 -2.85
N ILE A 92 -1.10 18.38 -2.71
CA ILE A 92 -0.28 19.01 -3.76
C ILE A 92 0.67 17.96 -4.32
N GLY A 93 0.68 17.76 -5.63
CA GLY A 93 1.66 16.90 -6.31
C GLY A 93 1.69 15.44 -5.81
N ASN A 94 2.83 14.78 -5.99
CA ASN A 94 3.14 13.32 -5.97
C ASN A 94 2.72 12.49 -4.72
N VAL A 95 1.54 12.71 -4.15
CA VAL A 95 0.98 11.93 -3.04
C VAL A 95 0.16 10.77 -3.60
N ILE A 96 0.60 9.55 -3.32
CA ILE A 96 -0.04 8.31 -3.80
C ILE A 96 -1.32 8.06 -3.00
N THR A 97 -2.44 8.07 -3.69
CA THR A 97 -3.70 7.52 -3.17
C THR A 97 -3.74 6.03 -3.49
N HIS A 98 -3.74 5.20 -2.46
CA HIS A 98 -3.64 3.75 -2.61
C HIS A 98 -4.98 3.17 -3.08
N THR A 99 -4.94 2.30 -4.09
CA THR A 99 -6.12 1.52 -4.48
C THR A 99 -6.38 0.40 -3.48
N GLU A 100 -7.58 -0.18 -3.50
CA GLU A 100 -7.90 -1.38 -2.70
C GLU A 100 -6.86 -2.48 -2.93
N LYS A 101 -6.47 -2.70 -4.19
CA LYS A 101 -5.48 -3.69 -4.55
C LYS A 101 -4.11 -3.38 -3.94
N LYS A 102 -3.59 -2.16 -4.08
CA LYS A 102 -2.26 -1.80 -3.54
C LYS A 102 -2.24 -1.89 -2.01
N PHE A 103 -3.32 -1.50 -1.34
CA PHE A 103 -3.46 -1.67 0.10
C PHE A 103 -3.50 -3.15 0.49
N GLY A 104 -4.27 -3.98 -0.21
CA GLY A 104 -4.30 -5.44 -0.01
C GLY A 104 -2.94 -6.10 -0.22
N ASP A 105 -2.24 -5.77 -1.30
CA ASP A 105 -0.88 -6.23 -1.59
C ASP A 105 0.09 -5.84 -0.46
N PHE A 106 -0.07 -4.64 0.12
CA PHE A 106 0.72 -4.18 1.26
C PHE A 106 0.43 -5.01 2.53
N LEU A 107 -0.84 -5.32 2.82
CA LEU A 107 -1.19 -6.17 3.97
C LEU A 107 -0.61 -7.59 3.83
N LEU A 108 -0.66 -8.16 2.62
CA LEU A 108 -0.05 -9.46 2.33
C LEU A 108 1.47 -9.42 2.49
N TYR A 109 2.12 -8.35 2.04
CA TYR A 109 3.55 -8.14 2.19
C TYR A 109 3.98 -8.09 3.67
N LEU A 110 3.22 -7.38 4.50
CA LEU A 110 3.53 -7.24 5.93
C LEU A 110 3.37 -8.56 6.68
N GLY A 111 2.29 -9.29 6.40
CA GLY A 111 1.81 -10.36 7.28
C GLY A 111 1.40 -9.82 8.65
N VAL A 112 0.94 -10.71 9.54
CA VAL A 112 0.36 -10.29 10.84
C VAL A 112 1.37 -9.62 11.77
N VAL A 113 2.63 -10.07 11.78
CA VAL A 113 3.66 -9.57 12.71
C VAL A 113 4.00 -8.11 12.41
N LYS A 114 4.43 -7.80 11.17
CA LYS A 114 4.78 -6.43 10.79
C LYS A 114 3.57 -5.50 10.77
N LEU A 115 2.38 -6.05 10.45
CA LEU A 115 1.15 -5.28 10.54
C LEU A 115 0.91 -4.80 11.97
N ARG A 116 1.02 -5.69 12.97
CA ARG A 116 0.88 -5.31 14.38
C ARG A 116 1.89 -4.23 14.81
N GLU A 117 3.13 -4.32 14.34
CA GLU A 117 4.16 -3.30 14.63
C GLU A 117 3.76 -1.92 14.11
N ILE A 118 3.16 -1.83 12.92
CA ILE A 118 2.59 -0.57 12.39
C ILE A 118 1.37 -0.12 13.22
N LEU A 119 0.52 -1.04 13.67
CA LEU A 119 -0.70 -0.70 14.38
C LEU A 119 -0.44 -0.17 15.79
N VAL A 120 0.64 -0.59 16.47
CA VAL A 120 0.98 -0.14 17.84
C VAL A 120 1.04 1.40 17.99
N PRO A 121 1.83 2.16 17.20
CA PRO A 121 1.88 3.62 17.34
C PRO A 121 0.55 4.30 16.93
N ILE A 122 -0.22 3.70 16.03
CA ILE A 122 -1.56 4.18 15.65
C ILE A 122 -2.54 4.00 16.80
N MET A 123 -2.55 2.82 17.44
CA MET A 123 -3.36 2.53 18.62
C MET A 123 -3.07 3.52 19.75
N GLN A 124 -1.80 3.82 20.02
CA GLN A 124 -1.40 4.80 21.02
C GLN A 124 -1.96 6.20 20.70
N THR A 125 -1.91 6.59 19.43
CA THR A 125 -2.43 7.88 18.97
C THR A 125 -3.96 7.96 19.10
N LEU A 126 -4.67 6.89 18.73
CA LEU A 126 -6.12 6.81 18.86
C LEU A 126 -6.58 6.73 20.33
N ALA A 127 -5.81 6.10 21.21
CA ALA A 127 -6.05 6.14 22.64
C ALA A 127 -5.95 7.57 23.18
N ALA A 128 -4.90 8.30 22.77
CA ALA A 128 -4.73 9.69 23.17
C ALA A 128 -5.86 10.60 22.65
N LYS A 129 -6.33 10.36 21.41
CA LYS A 129 -7.52 11.03 20.86
C LYS A 129 -8.77 10.80 21.71
N ARG A 130 -9.02 9.56 22.14
CA ARG A 130 -10.18 9.21 22.99
C ARG A 130 -10.16 9.93 24.34
N GLU A 131 -8.99 10.18 24.90
CA GLU A 131 -8.87 10.98 26.13
C GLU A 131 -9.26 12.45 25.91
N VAL A 132 -8.95 13.02 24.73
CA VAL A 132 -9.41 14.36 24.34
C VAL A 132 -10.93 14.38 24.17
N GLU A 133 -11.49 13.39 23.48
CA GLU A 133 -12.94 13.24 23.29
C GLU A 133 -13.66 13.17 24.66
N THR A 134 -13.10 12.41 25.60
CA THR A 134 -13.62 12.31 26.97
C THR A 134 -13.56 13.65 27.72
N ALA A 135 -12.44 14.38 27.62
CA ALA A 135 -12.31 15.71 28.22
C ALA A 135 -13.33 16.70 27.63
N LEU A 136 -13.54 16.66 26.31
CA LEU A 136 -14.52 17.51 25.61
C LEU A 136 -15.97 17.22 26.00
N LEU A 137 -16.31 15.97 26.28
CA LEU A 137 -17.64 15.60 26.77
C LEU A 137 -17.94 16.31 28.10
N ASN A 138 -16.95 16.37 28.99
CA ASN A 138 -17.07 17.01 30.31
C ASN A 138 -16.86 18.53 30.29
N TYR A 139 -16.30 19.07 29.20
CA TYR A 139 -16.01 20.49 29.07
C TYR A 139 -17.28 21.32 28.77
N ASN A 140 -17.57 22.27 29.66
CA ASN A 140 -18.73 23.19 29.59
C ASN A 140 -18.33 24.66 29.32
N GLY A 141 -17.06 24.93 29.02
CA GLY A 141 -16.58 26.29 28.77
C GLY A 141 -16.95 26.83 27.39
N ALA A 142 -16.92 28.16 27.24
CA ALA A 142 -17.29 28.86 26.00
C ALA A 142 -16.43 28.46 24.77
N LYS A 143 -15.24 27.88 24.98
CA LYS A 143 -14.32 27.45 23.91
C LYS A 143 -14.58 26.04 23.37
N LYS A 144 -15.68 25.38 23.73
CA LYS A 144 -15.92 23.96 23.40
C LYS A 144 -15.84 23.70 21.89
N SER A 145 -16.51 24.54 21.10
CA SER A 145 -16.50 24.46 19.64
C SER A 145 -15.11 24.68 19.04
N GLU A 146 -14.28 25.54 19.64
CA GLU A 146 -12.89 25.76 19.22
C GLU A 146 -12.06 24.49 19.44
N PHE A 147 -12.21 23.83 20.58
CA PHE A 147 -11.50 22.59 20.88
C PHE A 147 -11.97 21.40 20.03
N GLU A 148 -13.27 21.29 19.75
CA GLU A 148 -13.79 20.30 18.79
C GLU A 148 -13.22 20.51 17.39
N LYS A 149 -13.05 21.77 16.97
CA LYS A 149 -12.39 22.10 15.70
C LYS A 149 -10.92 21.67 15.72
N LYS A 150 -10.18 22.00 16.78
CA LYS A 150 -8.77 21.60 16.93
C LYS A 150 -8.58 20.09 16.93
N LEU A 151 -9.48 19.35 17.58
CA LEU A 151 -9.45 17.88 17.58
C LEU A 151 -9.58 17.33 16.14
N LYS A 152 -10.51 17.87 15.34
CA LYS A 152 -10.68 17.49 13.94
C LYS A 152 -9.46 17.88 13.08
N GLU A 153 -8.87 19.05 13.33
CA GLU A 153 -7.66 19.49 12.66
C GLU A 153 -6.48 18.55 12.95
N GLU A 154 -6.24 18.19 14.21
CA GLU A 154 -5.17 17.26 14.61
C GLU A 154 -5.41 15.84 14.06
N GLU A 155 -6.66 15.35 14.02
CA GLU A 155 -7.00 14.08 13.36
C GLU A 155 -6.67 14.10 11.86
N ASN A 156 -7.00 15.20 11.17
CA ASN A 156 -6.69 15.35 9.74
C ASN A 156 -5.19 15.44 9.49
N LEU A 157 -4.45 16.15 10.34
CA LEU A 157 -2.99 16.19 10.28
C LEU A 157 -2.39 14.79 10.44
N TYR A 158 -2.91 14.00 11.38
CA TYR A 158 -2.43 12.65 11.60
C TYR A 158 -2.69 11.72 10.41
N LEU A 159 -3.88 11.77 9.82
CA LEU A 159 -4.20 11.03 8.60
C LEU A 159 -3.26 11.43 7.43
N ASN A 160 -2.94 12.72 7.31
CA ASN A 160 -1.99 13.21 6.29
C ASN A 160 -0.58 12.68 6.55
N MET A 161 -0.12 12.67 7.81
CA MET A 161 1.20 12.14 8.17
C MET A 161 1.33 10.66 7.78
N LEU A 162 0.33 9.83 8.11
CA LEU A 162 0.32 8.42 7.72
C LEU A 162 0.36 8.24 6.19
N LYS A 163 -0.38 9.08 5.45
CA LYS A 163 -0.37 9.04 3.98
C LYS A 163 0.99 9.41 3.39
N LEU A 164 1.65 10.43 3.94
CA LEU A 164 2.99 10.86 3.51
C LEU A 164 4.06 9.82 3.84
N ASP A 165 3.98 9.18 5.00
CA ASP A 165 4.89 8.09 5.38
C ASP A 165 4.73 6.86 4.48
N ALA A 166 3.50 6.64 4.01
CA ALA A 166 3.16 5.61 3.03
C ALA A 166 3.38 6.05 1.57
N ASN A 167 3.92 7.24 1.31
CA ASN A 167 4.05 7.80 -0.05
C ASN A 167 5.26 7.23 -0.79
N SER A 168 5.27 5.91 -1.02
CA SER A 168 6.33 5.21 -1.73
C SER A 168 5.79 3.99 -2.47
N ASP A 169 6.39 3.65 -3.61
CA ASP A 169 6.07 2.38 -4.29
C ASP A 169 6.66 1.16 -3.56
N SER A 170 7.69 1.37 -2.72
CA SER A 170 8.37 0.33 -1.94
C SER A 170 7.66 0.05 -0.62
N PHE A 171 7.20 -1.18 -0.44
CA PHE A 171 6.57 -1.61 0.81
C PHE A 171 7.53 -1.61 2.00
N ASP A 172 8.83 -1.82 1.79
CA ASP A 172 9.83 -1.68 2.86
C ASP A 172 9.96 -0.24 3.33
N THR A 173 9.95 0.71 2.39
CA THR A 173 9.99 2.14 2.71
C THR A 173 8.73 2.54 3.49
N MET A 174 7.56 2.12 3.02
CA MET A 174 6.28 2.37 3.73
C MET A 174 6.31 1.80 5.15
N TYR A 175 6.73 0.53 5.31
CA TYR A 175 6.84 -0.11 6.61
C TYR A 175 7.77 0.65 7.56
N ASN A 176 8.99 0.98 7.11
CA ASN A 176 10.01 1.64 7.92
C ASN A 176 9.61 3.05 8.38
N SER A 177 8.76 3.74 7.62
CA SER A 177 8.19 5.03 7.99
C SER A 177 7.02 4.87 8.97
N LEU A 178 6.04 4.03 8.62
CA LEU A 178 4.80 3.84 9.39
C LEU A 178 5.04 3.29 10.79
N VAL A 179 5.99 2.37 10.98
CA VAL A 179 6.29 1.77 12.28
C VAL A 179 6.78 2.78 13.34
N LYS A 180 7.20 3.99 12.90
CA LYS A 180 7.69 5.06 13.78
C LYS A 180 6.63 6.15 14.01
N ASN A 181 5.46 6.06 13.38
CA ASN A 181 4.52 7.17 13.27
C ASN A 181 3.50 7.22 14.43
N SER A 182 3.95 7.70 15.59
CA SER A 182 3.07 8.07 16.70
C SER A 182 2.88 9.58 16.76
N ASN A 183 1.62 10.03 16.88
CA ASN A 183 1.27 11.43 17.07
C ASN A 183 0.48 11.66 18.38
N ALA A 184 0.54 10.70 19.30
CA ALA A 184 -0.17 10.73 20.58
C ALA A 184 0.08 12.01 21.39
N TYR A 185 1.31 12.54 21.34
CA TYR A 185 1.71 13.75 22.06
C TYR A 185 0.90 14.99 21.67
N LYS A 186 0.45 15.12 20.40
CA LYS A 186 -0.40 16.24 19.96
C LYS A 186 -1.77 16.21 20.61
N PHE A 187 -2.38 15.02 20.69
CA PHE A 187 -3.66 14.83 21.38
C PHE A 187 -3.51 15.02 22.88
N MET A 188 -2.44 14.51 23.49
CA MET A 188 -2.14 14.75 24.91
C MET A 188 -1.96 16.23 25.24
N TYR A 189 -1.29 16.97 24.35
CA TYR A 189 -1.18 18.42 24.49
C TYR A 189 -2.56 19.08 24.41
N LEU A 190 -3.39 18.74 23.42
CA LEU A 190 -4.74 19.28 23.32
C LEU A 190 -5.59 18.98 24.57
N LYS A 191 -5.50 17.76 25.11
CA LYS A 191 -6.13 17.37 26.38
C LYS A 191 -5.67 18.29 27.52
N SER A 192 -4.37 18.54 27.65
CA SER A 192 -3.83 19.40 28.70
C SER A 192 -4.34 20.85 28.63
N VAL A 193 -4.62 21.35 27.42
CA VAL A 193 -5.16 22.70 27.18
C VAL A 193 -6.66 22.77 27.52
N ILE A 194 -7.41 21.69 27.32
CA ILE A 194 -8.83 21.61 27.72
C ILE A 194 -8.96 21.63 29.25
N GLY A 195 -8.01 21.00 29.94
CA GLY A 195 -8.01 20.88 31.40
C GLY A 195 -8.70 19.61 31.90
N PRO A 196 -8.70 19.39 33.22
CA PRO A 196 -9.38 18.25 33.85
C PRO A 196 -10.90 18.29 33.71
#